data_AF-E9CQB6-F1
#
_entry.id   AF-E9CQB6-F1
#
_cell.length_a   1.000
_cell.length_b   1.000
_cell.length_c   1.000
_cell.angle_alpha   90.00
_cell.angle_beta   90.00
_cell.angle_gamma   90.00
#
_symmetry.space_group_name_H-M   'P 1'
#
loop_
_entity.id
_entity.type
_entity.pdbx_description
1 polymer ?
#
loop_
_entity_poly.entity_id
_entity_poly.type
_entity_poly.pdbx_seq_one_letter_code
_entity_poly.pdbx_strand_id
1 'polypeptide(L)' 'MQAFFSYDFTPYREVFPELPDAQLKTFVLYGQFYKVENIALKLDISVTTVYEHLNRVKEKHNITS' A
#
# COMPACT_ATOMS: atom_id res chain seq x y z
N MET A 1 18.98 14.61 8.06
CA MET A 1 18.64 13.50 8.96
C MET A 1 17.53 12.70 8.28
N GLN A 2 17.86 11.64 7.53
CA GLN A 2 16.84 10.78 6.94
C GLN A 2 16.38 9.81 8.05
N ALA A 3 15.14 9.97 8.51
CA ALA A 3 14.51 8.97 9.34
C ALA A 3 14.29 7.74 8.46
N PHE A 4 15.13 6.71 8.63
CA PHE A 4 14.82 5.37 8.17
C PHE A 4 13.67 4.86 9.03
N PHE A 5 12.44 5.23 8.67
CA PHE A 5 11.28 4.51 9.14
C PHE A 5 11.41 3.09 8.58
N SER A 6 11.89 2.14 9.39
CA SER A 6 11.66 0.73 9.10
C SER A 6 10.16 0.53 9.25
N TYR A 7 9.43 0.58 8.13
CA TYR A 7 8.00 0.29 8.14
C TYR A 7 7.86 -1.19 8.39
N ASP A 8 7.56 -1.53 9.63
CA ASP A 8 7.15 -2.88 9.96
C ASP A 8 5.73 -3.08 9.43
N PHE A 9 5.61 -3.87 8.37
CA PHE A 9 4.31 -4.23 7.79
C PHE A 9 3.71 -5.48 8.45
N THR A 10 4.44 -6.13 9.37
CA THR A 10 4.04 -7.39 10.02
C THR A 10 2.69 -7.29 10.71
N PRO A 11 2.36 -6.22 11.48
CA PRO A 11 1.05 -6.12 12.13
C PRO A 11 -0.12 -6.14 11.13
N TYR A 12 0.07 -5.56 9.94
CA TYR A 12 -0.97 -5.51 8.92
C TYR A 12 -1.12 -6.85 8.18
N ARG A 13 -0.11 -7.71 8.22
CA ARG A 13 -0.16 -9.04 7.61
C ARG A 13 -1.13 -9.97 8.33
N GLU A 14 -1.24 -9.83 9.65
CA GLU A 14 -2.21 -10.59 10.45
C GLU A 14 -3.65 -10.16 10.18
N VAL A 15 -3.86 -8.87 9.89
CA VAL A 15 -5.18 -8.30 9.58
C VAL A 15 -5.62 -8.60 8.14
N PHE A 16 -4.67 -8.56 7.20
CA PHE A 16 -4.93 -8.78 5.77
C PHE A 16 -4.04 -9.89 5.18
N PRO A 17 -4.16 -11.15 5.67
CA PRO A 17 -3.33 -12.26 5.22
C PRO A 17 -3.56 -12.62 3.74
N GLU A 18 -4.70 -12.26 3.20
CA GLU A 18 -5.13 -12.52 1.83
C GLU A 18 -4.57 -11.53 0.81
N LEU A 19 -4.05 -10.37 1.23
CA LEU A 19 -3.47 -9.40 0.31
C LEU A 19 -2.04 -9.79 -0.10
N PRO A 20 -1.66 -9.72 -1.37
CA PRO A 20 -0.25 -9.81 -1.75
C PRO A 20 0.58 -8.73 -1.06
N ASP A 21 1.84 -9.02 -0.75
CA ASP A 21 2.73 -8.11 0.00
C ASP A 21 2.81 -6.70 -0.62
N ALA A 22 2.91 -6.60 -1.94
CA ALA A 22 2.92 -5.32 -2.65
C ALA A 22 1.59 -4.53 -2.50
N GLN A 23 0.46 -5.23 -2.48
CA GLN A 23 -0.86 -4.60 -2.31
C GLN A 23 -1.07 -4.15 -0.87
N LEU A 24 -0.65 -4.98 0.08
CA LEU A 24 -0.66 -4.66 1.50
C LEU A 24 0.16 -3.40 1.79
N LYS A 25 1.42 -3.37 1.35
CA LYS A 25 2.32 -2.21 1.53
C LYS A 25 1.74 -0.94 0.93
N THR A 26 1.21 -1.04 -0.29
CA THR A 26 0.56 0.09 -0.97
C THR A 26 -0.66 0.59 -0.19
N PHE A 27 -1.53 -0.32 0.24
CA PHE A 27 -2.75 0.01 0.97
C PHE A 27 -2.46 0.63 2.34
N VAL A 28 -1.50 0.09 3.09
CA VAL A 28 -1.09 0.63 4.40
C VAL A 28 -0.56 2.04 4.26
N LEU A 29 0.33 2.30 3.29
CA LEU A 29 0.88 3.65 3.08
C LEU A 29 -0.20 4.64 2.62
N TYR A 30 -1.14 4.20 1.78
CA TYR A 30 -2.29 5.01 1.38
C TYR A 30 -3.19 5.35 2.58
N GLY A 31 -3.48 4.39 3.46
CA GLY A 31 -4.22 4.60 4.70
C GLY A 31 -3.52 5.52 5.70
N GLN A 32 -2.19 5.64 5.61
CA GLN A 32 -1.37 6.60 6.36
C GLN A 32 -1.30 7.99 5.69
N PHE A 33 -2.16 8.28 4.71
CA PHE A 33 -2.26 9.55 3.99
C PHE A 33 -1.01 9.93 3.17
N TYR A 34 -0.19 8.96 2.78
CA TYR A 34 0.87 9.22 1.81
C TYR A 34 0.24 9.51 0.44
N LYS A 35 0.77 10.52 -0.25
CA LYS A 35 0.43 10.78 -1.66
C LYS A 35 0.88 9.62 -2.54
N VAL A 36 0.14 9.35 -3.61
CA VAL A 36 0.40 8.23 -4.54
C VAL A 36 1.82 8.31 -5.11
N GLU A 37 2.29 9.50 -5.43
CA GLU A 37 3.63 9.75 -5.94
C GLU A 37 4.71 9.41 -4.90
N ASN A 38 4.45 9.72 -3.62
CA ASN A 38 5.37 9.38 -2.54
C ASN A 38 5.39 7.87 -2.28
N ILE A 39 4.25 7.19 -2.44
CA ILE A 39 4.17 5.72 -2.33
C ILE A 39 4.95 5.07 -3.46
N ALA A 40 4.77 5.55 -4.70
CA ALA A 40 5.48 5.07 -5.88
C ALA A 40 7.00 5.16 -5.69
N LEU A 41 7.50 6.34 -5.28
CA LEU A 41 8.92 6.55 -4.99
C LEU A 41 9.44 5.64 -3.87
N LYS A 42 8.62 5.41 -2.85
CA LYS A 42 9.02 4.68 -1.64
C LYS A 42 9.01 3.17 -1.80
N LEU A 43 8.16 2.66 -2.68
CA LEU A 43 8.09 1.24 -3.03
C LEU A 43 8.87 0.91 -4.31
N ASP A 44 9.50 1.90 -4.94
CA ASP A 44 10.21 1.78 -6.22
C ASP A 44 9.34 1.13 -7.32
N ILE A 45 8.12 1.65 -7.46
CA ILE A 45 7.14 1.20 -8.47
C ILE A 45 6.55 2.41 -9.20
N SER A 46 5.91 2.18 -10.34
CA SER A 46 5.24 3.26 -11.06
C SER A 46 3.98 3.77 -10.33
N VAL A 47 3.64 5.04 -10.52
CA VAL A 47 2.38 5.62 -10.03
C VAL A 47 1.16 4.83 -10.55
N THR A 48 1.18 4.39 -11.81
CA THR A 48 0.14 3.53 -12.38
C THR A 48 0.01 2.23 -11.60
N THR A 49 1.13 1.60 -11.26
CA THR A 49 1.16 0.38 -10.46
C THR A 49 0.54 0.62 -9.08
N VAL A 50 0.80 1.77 -8.43
CA VAL A 50 0.14 2.11 -7.15
C VAL A 50 -1.39 2.12 -7.30
N TYR A 51 -1.93 2.77 -8.35
CA TYR A 51 -3.37 2.77 -8.61
C TYR A 51 -3.94 1.38 -8.89
N GLU A 52 -3.24 0.55 -9.66
CA GLU A 52 -3.65 -0.85 -9.91
C GLU A 52 -3.73 -1.66 -8.61
N HIS A 53 -2.75 -1.48 -7.70
CA HIS A 53 -2.76 -2.16 -6.41
C HIS A 53 -3.97 -1.72 -5.57
N LEU A 54 -4.24 -0.42 -5.49
CA LEU A 54 -5.40 0.11 -4.76
C LEU A 54 -6.73 -0.35 -5.35
N ASN A 55 -6.86 -0.40 -6.68
CA ASN A 55 -8.07 -0.88 -7.36
C ASN A 55 -8.31 -2.36 -7.08
N ARG A 56 -7.28 -3.20 -7.16
CA ARG A 56 -7.38 -4.63 -6.83
C ARG A 56 -7.82 -4.86 -5.38
N VAL A 57 -7.33 -4.05 -4.44
CA VAL A 57 -7.78 -4.10 -3.04
C VAL A 57 -9.26 -3.70 -2.94
N LYS A 58 -9.68 -2.61 -3.59
CA LYS A 58 -11.09 -2.18 -3.59
C LYS A 58 -12.04 -3.24 -4.16
N GLU A 59 -11.69 -3.81 -5.31
CA GLU A 59 -12.44 -4.88 -5.96
C GLU A 59 -12.59 -6.10 -5.03
N LYS A 60 -11.50 -6.50 -4.39
CA LYS A 60 -11.49 -7.66 -3.49
C LYS A 60 -12.40 -7.48 -2.27
N HIS A 61 -12.53 -6.26 -1.77
CA HIS A 61 -13.37 -5.95 -0.62
C HIS A 61 -14.76 -5.38 -0.99
N ASN A 62 -15.12 -5.39 -2.28
CA ASN A 62 -16.36 -4.78 -2.80
C ASN A 62 -16.56 -3.32 -2.35
N ILE A 63 -15.46 -2.57 -2.23
CA ILE A 63 -15.51 -1.16 -1.86
C ILE A 63 -15.77 -0.34 -3.12
N THR A 64 -17.04 -0.18 -3.47
CA THR A 64 -17.51 0.79 -4.45
C THR A 64 -17.82 2.10 -3.72
N SER A 65 -16.93 3.08 -3.84
CA SER A 65 -17.20 4.48 -3.45
C SER A 65 -17.00 5.41 -4.62
#